data_AF-A0A529X692-F1
#
_entry.id   AF-A0A529X692-F1
#
_cell.length_a   1.000
_cell.length_b   1.000
_cell.length_c   1.000
_cell.angle_alpha   90.00
_cell.angle_beta   90.00
_cell.angle_gamma   90.00
#
_symmetry.space_group_name_H-M   'P 1'
#
loop_
_entity.id
_entity.type
_entity.pdbx_description
1 polymer ?
#
loop_
_entity_poly.entity_id
_entity_poly.type
_entity_poly.pdbx_seq_one_letter_code
_entity_poly.pdbx_strand_id
1 'polypeptide(L)'
;ISASGSTPYAVQALQDARSRGAATIAIANNRGAALFKQADVAILLETPPELIAGSTRMGAGTAQKITLNMLSTLTAIHLGHVHDGYMVNLTADNIKLRDRAVRMVAAISGKSRDDAASLLEKSGGVVKTAILLAAGAANADAAEKILEGTGQKLRPALSEIEGSKGR
;
A
#
# COMPACT_ATOMS: atom_id res chain seq x y z
N ILE A 1 7.80 -12.36 13.29
CA ILE A 1 9.10 -12.13 12.62
C ILE A 1 10.21 -12.45 13.61
N SER A 2 11.20 -13.24 13.24
CA SER A 2 12.38 -13.54 14.07
C SER A 2 13.52 -14.05 13.20
N ALA A 3 14.71 -13.45 13.27
CA ALA A 3 15.86 -13.89 12.48
C ALA A 3 16.27 -15.33 12.84
N SER A 4 16.43 -15.62 14.14
CA SER A 4 16.76 -16.97 14.62
C SER A 4 15.66 -17.98 14.30
N GLY A 5 14.43 -17.48 14.29
CA GLY A 5 13.25 -18.26 14.05
C GLY A 5 12.76 -19.08 15.25
N SER A 6 13.37 -18.87 16.42
CA SER A 6 13.09 -19.61 17.66
C SER A 6 12.76 -18.71 18.84
N THR A 7 12.71 -17.38 18.66
CA THR A 7 12.41 -16.42 19.73
C THR A 7 11.07 -16.77 20.39
N PRO A 8 11.03 -17.11 21.70
CA PRO A 8 9.83 -17.62 22.37
C PRO A 8 8.62 -16.69 22.23
N TYR A 9 8.84 -15.38 22.37
CA TYR A 9 7.80 -14.37 22.19
C TYR A 9 7.14 -14.43 20.81
N ALA A 10 7.94 -14.50 19.74
CA ALA A 10 7.42 -14.51 18.37
C ALA A 10 6.68 -15.82 18.06
N VAL A 11 7.15 -16.96 18.58
CA VAL A 11 6.47 -18.24 18.44
C VAL A 11 5.14 -18.23 19.18
N GLN A 12 5.11 -17.80 20.43
CA GLN A 12 3.89 -17.76 21.23
C GLN A 12 2.85 -16.78 20.67
N ALA A 13 3.28 -15.61 20.20
CA ALA A 13 2.39 -14.64 19.57
C ALA A 13 1.74 -15.18 18.29
N LEU A 14 2.50 -15.96 17.49
CA LEU A 14 1.96 -16.62 16.30
C LEU A 14 0.91 -17.69 16.67
N GLN A 15 1.18 -18.46 17.74
CA GLN A 15 0.25 -19.47 18.25
C GLN A 15 -1.07 -18.86 18.73
N ASP A 16 -0.99 -17.76 19.49
CA ASP A 16 -2.18 -17.08 20.00
C ASP A 16 -2.97 -16.41 18.87
N ALA A 17 -2.29 -15.80 17.89
CA ALA A 17 -2.97 -15.25 16.71
C ALA A 17 -3.74 -16.35 15.94
N ARG A 18 -3.10 -17.51 15.74
CA ARG A 18 -3.71 -18.66 15.07
C ARG A 18 -4.87 -19.25 15.86
N SER A 19 -4.75 -19.41 17.19
CA SER A 19 -5.83 -19.96 18.02
C SER A 19 -7.09 -19.09 17.98
N ARG A 20 -6.94 -17.79 17.69
CA ARG A 20 -8.02 -16.82 17.47
C ARG A 20 -8.54 -16.77 16.03
N GLY A 21 -8.03 -17.62 15.13
CA GLY A 21 -8.45 -17.68 13.73
C GLY A 21 -7.87 -16.59 12.82
N ALA A 22 -6.83 -15.87 13.25
CA ALA A 22 -6.14 -14.92 12.38
C ALA A 22 -5.28 -15.65 11.35
N ALA A 23 -5.22 -15.12 10.13
CA ALA A 23 -4.23 -15.56 9.14
C ALA A 23 -2.82 -15.19 9.61
N THR A 24 -1.88 -16.11 9.46
CA THR A 24 -0.54 -16.00 10.06
C THR A 24 0.57 -16.10 9.02
N ILE A 25 1.52 -15.16 9.10
CA ILE A 25 2.73 -15.14 8.26
C ILE A 25 3.96 -15.17 9.17
N ALA A 26 4.83 -16.15 8.97
CA ALA A 26 6.11 -16.27 9.65
C ALA A 26 7.26 -15.85 8.72
N ILE A 27 8.14 -14.98 9.22
CA ILE A 27 9.36 -14.53 8.52
C ILE A 27 10.58 -14.86 9.38
N ALA A 28 11.52 -15.64 8.83
CA ALA A 28 12.76 -16.04 9.50
C ALA A 28 13.91 -16.24 8.51
N ASN A 29 15.14 -16.31 9.02
CA ASN A 29 16.35 -16.44 8.19
C ASN A 29 16.97 -17.84 8.24
N ASN A 30 16.55 -18.68 9.19
CA ASN A 30 17.06 -20.04 9.35
C ASN A 30 16.08 -21.07 8.77
N ARG A 31 16.64 -22.06 8.04
CA ARG A 31 15.89 -23.26 7.65
C ARG A 31 15.37 -23.98 8.89
N GLY A 32 14.15 -24.51 8.80
CA GLY A 32 13.53 -25.28 9.90
C GLY A 32 13.12 -24.46 11.13
N ALA A 33 13.04 -23.14 11.00
CA ALA A 33 12.63 -22.24 12.09
C ALA A 33 11.33 -22.68 12.78
N ALA A 34 11.30 -22.60 14.11
CA ALA A 34 10.17 -23.07 14.91
C ALA A 34 8.85 -22.36 14.58
N LEU A 35 8.90 -21.05 14.27
CA LEU A 35 7.70 -20.31 13.84
C LEU A 35 7.11 -20.78 12.50
N PHE A 36 7.87 -21.47 11.64
CA PHE A 36 7.32 -21.98 10.38
C PHE A 36 6.33 -23.12 10.58
N LYS A 37 6.47 -23.91 11.65
CA LYS A 37 5.60 -25.07 11.91
C LYS A 37 4.13 -24.69 12.12
N GLN A 38 3.87 -23.42 12.43
CA GLN A 38 2.58 -22.97 12.94
C GLN A 38 1.97 -21.85 12.12
N ALA A 39 2.67 -21.34 11.09
CA ALA A 39 2.18 -20.29 10.22
C ALA A 39 1.46 -20.86 8.99
N ASP A 40 0.45 -20.13 8.50
CA ASP A 40 -0.21 -20.43 7.23
C ASP A 40 0.74 -20.17 6.04
N VAL A 41 1.56 -19.12 6.16
CA VAL A 41 2.60 -18.78 5.18
C VAL A 41 3.95 -18.66 5.87
N ALA A 42 4.93 -19.44 5.40
CA ALA A 42 6.31 -19.39 5.86
C ALA A 42 7.21 -18.70 4.80
N ILE A 43 7.85 -17.61 5.18
CA ILE A 43 8.81 -16.87 4.36
C ILE A 43 10.21 -17.09 4.93
N LEU A 44 10.98 -17.94 4.26
CA LEU A 44 12.40 -18.14 4.53
C LEU A 44 13.23 -17.11 3.76
N LEU A 45 13.93 -16.26 4.50
CA LEU A 45 14.89 -15.28 3.99
C LEU A 45 16.29 -15.79 4.28
N GLU A 46 16.73 -16.83 3.56
CA GLU A 46 18.05 -17.40 3.78
C GLU A 46 19.14 -16.34 3.52
N THR A 47 19.95 -16.08 4.54
CA THR A 47 21.07 -15.14 4.49
C THR A 47 22.35 -15.88 4.87
N PRO A 48 23.51 -15.51 4.29
CA PRO A 48 24.80 -16.06 4.73
C PRO A 48 25.08 -15.70 6.20
N PRO A 49 26.08 -16.33 6.84
CA PRO A 49 26.55 -15.93 8.15
C PRO A 49 26.86 -14.43 8.21
N GLU A 50 26.51 -13.80 9.33
CA GLU A 50 26.74 -12.38 9.54
C GLU A 50 28.24 -12.09 9.70
N LEU A 51 28.69 -10.94 9.18
CA LEU A 51 30.07 -10.49 9.31
C LEU A 51 30.50 -10.37 10.79
N ILE A 52 29.60 -9.85 11.62
CA ILE A 52 29.73 -9.87 13.08
C ILE A 52 28.87 -11.02 13.57
N ALA A 53 29.50 -12.06 14.12
CA ALA A 53 28.82 -13.26 14.59
C ALA A 53 27.64 -12.91 15.51
N GLY A 54 26.44 -13.35 15.14
CA GLY A 54 25.19 -13.12 15.89
C GLY A 54 24.53 -11.75 15.70
N SER A 55 25.14 -10.81 14.98
CA SER A 55 24.59 -9.47 14.77
C SER A 55 23.54 -9.44 13.64
N THR A 56 22.40 -10.12 13.85
CA THR A 56 21.32 -10.27 12.86
C THR A 56 20.61 -8.96 12.47
N ARG A 57 20.95 -7.83 13.09
CA ARG A 57 20.50 -6.50 12.63
C ARG A 57 21.08 -6.11 11.25
N MET A 58 22.06 -6.87 10.76
CA MET A 58 22.77 -6.63 9.50
C MET A 58 22.06 -7.29 8.32
N GLY A 59 22.58 -8.42 7.81
CA GLY A 59 22.05 -9.10 6.63
C GLY A 59 20.61 -9.57 6.84
N ALA A 60 20.35 -10.26 7.94
CA ALA A 60 19.01 -10.76 8.25
C ALA A 60 17.98 -9.64 8.41
N GLY A 61 18.31 -8.58 9.16
CA GLY A 61 17.46 -7.41 9.34
C GLY A 61 17.18 -6.66 8.03
N THR A 62 18.18 -6.54 7.16
CA THR A 62 18.01 -5.92 5.83
C THR A 62 17.05 -6.73 4.96
N ALA A 63 17.20 -8.06 4.92
CA ALA A 63 16.29 -8.93 4.19
C ALA A 63 14.85 -8.83 4.70
N GLN A 64 14.67 -8.78 6.02
CA GLN A 64 13.35 -8.59 6.64
C GLN A 64 12.73 -7.24 6.27
N LYS A 65 13.49 -6.15 6.32
CA LYS A 65 13.02 -4.81 5.89
C LYS A 65 12.56 -4.83 4.45
N ILE A 66 13.35 -5.40 3.54
CA ILE A 66 13.00 -5.47 2.11
C ILE A 66 11.69 -6.25 1.94
N THR A 67 11.54 -7.38 2.62
CA THR A 67 10.32 -8.19 2.60
C THR A 67 9.10 -7.42 3.09
N LEU A 68 9.21 -6.71 4.22
CA LEU A 68 8.10 -5.89 4.75
C LEU A 68 7.74 -4.73 3.81
N ASN A 69 8.73 -4.11 3.16
CA ASN A 69 8.50 -3.12 2.12
C ASN A 69 7.73 -3.71 0.94
N MET A 70 8.08 -4.91 0.48
CA MET A 70 7.37 -5.58 -0.61
C MET A 70 5.93 -5.89 -0.22
N LEU A 71 5.70 -6.49 0.95
CA LEU A 71 4.35 -6.83 1.44
C LEU A 71 3.45 -5.60 1.52
N SER A 72 3.92 -4.53 2.18
CA SER A 72 3.15 -3.29 2.33
C SER A 72 2.89 -2.60 0.98
N THR A 73 3.90 -2.54 0.10
CA THR A 73 3.77 -1.90 -1.23
C THR A 73 2.80 -2.68 -2.13
N LEU A 74 2.93 -4.01 -2.20
CA LEU A 74 2.03 -4.86 -2.99
C LEU A 74 0.59 -4.79 -2.46
N THR A 75 0.42 -4.73 -1.14
CA THR A 75 -0.90 -4.52 -0.51
C THR A 75 -1.50 -3.17 -0.94
N ALA A 76 -0.73 -2.09 -0.89
CA ALA A 76 -1.18 -0.77 -1.33
C ALA A 76 -1.57 -0.76 -2.82
N ILE A 77 -0.80 -1.42 -3.68
CA ILE A 77 -1.14 -1.57 -5.11
C ILE A 77 -2.46 -2.34 -5.26
N HIS A 78 -2.60 -3.47 -4.55
CA HIS A 78 -3.79 -4.31 -4.64
C HIS A 78 -5.08 -3.58 -4.21
N LEU A 79 -4.99 -2.78 -3.14
CA LEU A 79 -6.07 -1.94 -2.61
C LEU A 79 -6.31 -0.65 -3.44
N GLY A 80 -5.69 -0.52 -4.62
CA GLY A 80 -5.88 0.64 -5.50
C GLY A 80 -5.32 1.94 -4.94
N HIS A 81 -4.39 1.88 -3.98
CA HIS A 81 -3.76 3.08 -3.41
C HIS A 81 -2.65 3.65 -4.29
N VAL A 82 -2.27 2.93 -5.35
CA VAL A 82 -1.24 3.32 -6.32
C VAL A 82 -1.85 3.41 -7.72
N HIS A 83 -1.48 4.46 -8.47
CA HIS A 83 -1.83 4.63 -9.87
C HIS A 83 -0.63 5.23 -10.62
N ASP A 84 -0.14 4.54 -11.64
CA ASP A 84 1.02 4.98 -12.46
C ASP A 84 2.23 5.48 -11.66
N GLY A 85 2.56 4.75 -10.60
CA GLY A 85 3.70 5.07 -9.72
C GLY A 85 3.41 6.15 -8.65
N TYR A 86 2.21 6.73 -8.64
CA TYR A 86 1.78 7.70 -7.62
C TYR A 86 0.98 7.05 -6.51
N MET A 87 1.27 7.43 -5.26
CA MET A 87 0.47 7.08 -4.07
C MET A 87 -0.77 7.98 -4.01
N VAL A 88 -1.85 7.53 -4.63
CA VAL A 88 -3.10 8.29 -4.79
C VAL A 88 -4.06 8.17 -3.61
N ASN A 89 -3.83 7.25 -2.67
CA ASN A 89 -4.57 7.20 -1.40
C ASN A 89 -4.06 8.27 -0.42
N LEU A 90 -4.30 9.54 -0.76
CA LEU A 90 -3.84 10.69 -0.01
C LEU A 90 -4.98 11.69 0.18
N THR A 91 -5.13 12.15 1.42
CA THR A 91 -5.91 13.34 1.78
C THR A 91 -4.94 14.44 2.19
N ALA A 92 -4.99 15.58 1.51
CA ALA A 92 -4.09 16.70 1.75
C ALA A 92 -4.54 17.56 2.93
N ASP A 93 -4.20 17.15 4.16
CA ASP A 93 -4.57 17.82 5.42
C ASP A 93 -3.56 18.88 5.91
N ASN A 94 -2.41 19.01 5.26
CA ASN A 94 -1.38 19.98 5.61
C ASN A 94 -0.68 20.57 4.38
N ILE A 95 0.04 21.67 4.58
CA ILE A 95 0.67 22.47 3.51
C ILE A 95 1.63 21.61 2.66
N LYS A 96 2.41 20.72 3.29
CA LYS A 96 3.36 19.84 2.58
C LYS A 96 2.62 18.81 1.72
N LEU A 97 1.55 18.22 2.23
CA LEU A 97 0.76 17.25 1.48
C LEU A 97 -0.09 17.90 0.39
N ARG A 98 -0.49 19.17 0.54
CA ARG A 98 -1.18 19.95 -0.49
C ARG A 98 -0.33 20.09 -1.75
N ASP A 99 0.91 20.57 -1.65
CA ASP A 99 1.78 20.71 -2.84
C ASP A 99 2.02 19.36 -3.53
N ARG A 100 2.25 18.29 -2.76
CA ARG A 100 2.39 16.94 -3.30
C ARG A 100 1.12 16.47 -4.02
N ALA A 101 -0.05 16.67 -3.41
CA ALA A 101 -1.33 16.28 -3.98
C ALA A 101 -1.62 17.02 -5.29
N VAL A 102 -1.40 18.34 -5.33
CA VAL A 102 -1.54 19.15 -6.56
C VAL A 102 -0.66 18.61 -7.69
N ARG A 103 0.61 18.29 -7.40
CA ARG A 103 1.51 17.69 -8.41
C ARG A 103 1.00 16.35 -8.93
N MET A 104 0.47 15.49 -8.06
CA MET A 104 -0.08 14.20 -8.47
C MET A 104 -1.34 14.36 -9.33
N VAL A 105 -2.27 15.22 -8.91
CA VAL A 105 -3.50 15.49 -9.67
C VAL A 105 -3.15 16.07 -11.04
N ALA A 106 -2.26 17.06 -11.11
CA ALA A 106 -1.83 17.65 -12.38
C ALA A 106 -1.18 16.61 -13.30
N ALA A 107 -0.25 15.80 -12.78
CA ALA A 107 0.46 14.79 -13.55
C ALA A 107 -0.48 13.70 -14.12
N ILE A 108 -1.45 13.24 -13.33
CA ILE A 108 -2.37 12.18 -13.73
C ILE A 108 -3.49 12.70 -14.66
N SER A 109 -4.02 13.88 -14.38
CA SER A 109 -5.14 14.45 -15.15
C SER A 109 -4.71 15.23 -16.40
N GLY A 110 -3.42 15.56 -16.54
CA GLY A 110 -2.90 16.43 -17.60
C GLY A 110 -3.33 17.90 -17.48
N LYS A 111 -3.91 18.30 -16.35
CA LYS A 111 -4.36 19.69 -16.10
C LYS A 111 -3.22 20.57 -15.60
N SER A 112 -3.43 21.89 -15.66
CA SER A 112 -2.50 22.85 -15.07
C SER A 112 -2.44 22.68 -13.55
N ARG A 113 -1.38 23.19 -12.91
CA ARG A 113 -1.26 23.16 -11.44
C ARG A 113 -2.38 23.94 -10.75
N ASP A 114 -2.83 25.04 -11.35
CA ASP A 114 -3.89 25.89 -10.79
C ASP A 114 -5.24 25.18 -10.87
N ASP A 115 -5.54 24.54 -12.01
CA ASP A 115 -6.74 23.69 -12.15
C ASP A 115 -6.72 22.53 -11.16
N ALA A 116 -5.57 21.86 -11.04
CA ALA A 116 -5.39 20.74 -10.11
C ALA A 116 -5.58 21.18 -8.65
N ALA A 117 -5.12 22.37 -8.28
CA ALA A 117 -5.35 22.94 -6.96
C ALA A 117 -6.84 23.21 -6.72
N SER A 118 -7.55 23.83 -7.68
CA SER A 118 -8.99 24.07 -7.57
C SER A 118 -9.79 22.77 -7.46
N LEU A 119 -9.44 21.75 -8.25
CA LEU A 119 -10.08 20.43 -8.20
C LEU A 119 -9.81 19.72 -6.87
N LEU A 120 -8.59 19.84 -6.36
CA LEU A 120 -8.23 19.29 -5.06
C LEU A 120 -9.04 19.95 -3.93
N GLU A 121 -9.27 21.27 -3.98
CA GLU A 121 -10.14 21.95 -3.03
C GLU A 121 -11.60 21.50 -3.13
N LYS A 122 -12.14 21.39 -4.35
CA LYS A 122 -13.49 20.86 -4.59
C LYS A 122 -13.68 19.43 -4.10
N SER A 123 -12.59 18.64 -4.06
CA SER A 123 -12.58 17.27 -3.55
C SER A 123 -12.42 17.16 -2.04
N GLY A 124 -12.33 18.27 -1.30
CA GLY A 124 -12.01 18.23 0.13
C GLY A 124 -10.58 17.75 0.43
N GLY A 125 -9.66 17.86 -0.53
CA GLY A 125 -8.28 17.41 -0.41
C GLY A 125 -8.04 15.94 -0.79
N VAL A 126 -9.05 15.21 -1.26
CA VAL A 126 -8.95 13.79 -1.62
C VAL A 126 -8.45 13.62 -3.06
N VAL A 127 -7.23 13.08 -3.22
CA VAL A 127 -6.55 13.02 -4.53
C VAL A 127 -7.32 12.21 -5.57
N LYS A 128 -7.85 11.03 -5.23
CA LYS A 128 -8.61 10.20 -6.19
C LYS A 128 -9.86 10.92 -6.69
N THR A 129 -10.60 11.55 -5.78
CA THR A 129 -11.79 12.34 -6.10
C THR A 129 -11.43 13.52 -7.00
N ALA A 130 -10.36 14.27 -6.69
CA ALA A 130 -9.89 15.36 -7.54
C ALA A 130 -9.56 14.91 -8.97
N ILE A 131 -8.93 13.73 -9.13
CA ILE A 131 -8.61 13.15 -10.43
C ILE A 131 -9.88 12.80 -11.21
N LEU A 132 -10.90 12.20 -10.56
CA LEU A 132 -12.15 11.88 -11.23
C LEU A 132 -12.97 13.13 -11.59
N LEU A 133 -12.96 14.17 -10.74
CA LEU A 133 -13.53 15.47 -11.10
C LEU A 133 -12.83 16.06 -12.34
N ALA A 134 -11.50 15.95 -12.42
CA ALA A 134 -10.73 16.39 -13.58
C ALA A 134 -11.11 15.62 -14.86
N ALA A 135 -11.43 14.34 -14.71
CA ALA A 135 -11.88 13.46 -15.79
C ALA A 135 -13.36 13.70 -16.19
N GLY A 136 -14.13 14.42 -15.38
CA GLY A 136 -15.51 14.83 -15.68
C GLY A 136 -16.59 14.17 -14.83
N ALA A 137 -16.25 13.61 -13.66
CA ALA A 137 -17.26 13.26 -12.67
C ALA A 137 -18.06 14.51 -12.26
N ALA A 138 -19.39 14.36 -12.10
CA ALA A 138 -20.28 15.49 -11.87
C ALA A 138 -20.01 16.23 -10.56
N ASN A 139 -19.69 15.49 -9.49
CA ASN A 139 -19.37 16.01 -8.16
C ASN A 139 -18.60 14.94 -7.35
N ALA A 140 -18.23 15.28 -6.11
CA ALA A 140 -17.47 14.40 -5.23
C ALA A 140 -18.21 13.09 -4.92
N ASP A 141 -19.51 13.14 -4.66
CA ASP A 141 -20.33 11.96 -4.37
C ASP A 141 -20.39 11.00 -5.57
N ALA A 142 -20.52 11.54 -6.78
CA ALA A 142 -20.48 10.75 -8.01
C ALA A 142 -19.12 10.08 -8.21
N ALA A 143 -18.03 10.80 -7.95
CA ALA A 143 -16.68 10.25 -8.00
C ALA A 143 -16.47 9.14 -6.94
N GLU A 144 -16.99 9.31 -5.73
CA GLU A 144 -16.93 8.30 -4.67
C GLU A 144 -17.66 7.02 -5.06
N LYS A 145 -18.89 7.12 -5.59
CA LYS A 145 -19.65 5.96 -6.07
C LYS A 145 -18.92 5.19 -7.17
N ILE A 146 -18.27 5.89 -8.10
CA ILE A 146 -17.45 5.26 -9.14
C ILE A 146 -16.24 4.55 -8.51
N LEU A 147 -15.59 5.15 -7.52
CA LEU A 147 -14.47 4.51 -6.81
C LEU A 147 -14.92 3.26 -6.05
N GLU A 148 -16.07 3.30 -5.37
CA GLU A 148 -16.63 2.14 -4.69
C GLU A 148 -16.95 1.00 -5.65
N GLY A 149 -17.63 1.31 -6.77
CA GLY A 149 -17.99 0.33 -7.79
C GLY A 149 -16.77 -0.35 -8.44
N THR A 150 -15.62 0.32 -8.44
CA THR A 150 -14.37 -0.16 -9.05
C THR A 150 -13.35 -0.70 -8.05
N GLY A 151 -13.75 -0.91 -6.79
CA GLY A 151 -12.86 -1.43 -5.74
C GLY A 151 -11.71 -0.48 -5.43
N GLN A 152 -11.98 0.82 -5.44
CA GLN A 152 -11.05 1.92 -5.15
C GLN A 152 -9.89 2.07 -6.15
N LYS A 153 -10.01 1.53 -7.37
CA LYS A 153 -8.97 1.56 -8.40
C LYS A 153 -9.23 2.66 -9.42
N LEU A 154 -8.30 3.61 -9.56
CA LEU A 154 -8.47 4.76 -10.47
C LEU A 154 -8.56 4.38 -11.96
N ARG A 155 -7.82 3.37 -12.42
CA ARG A 155 -7.80 3.03 -13.85
C ARG A 155 -9.18 2.60 -14.38
N PRO A 156 -9.86 1.60 -13.77
CA PRO A 156 -11.23 1.27 -14.17
C PRO A 156 -12.21 2.44 -13.96
N ALA A 157 -12.07 3.21 -12.87
CA ALA A 157 -12.91 4.39 -12.62
C ALA A 157 -12.82 5.45 -13.74
N LEU A 158 -11.62 5.71 -14.24
CA LEU A 158 -11.41 6.63 -15.37
C LEU A 158 -12.04 6.09 -16.66
N SER A 159 -11.90 4.79 -16.92
CA SER A 159 -12.50 4.15 -18.10
C SER A 159 -14.04 4.20 -18.09
N GLU A 160 -14.69 4.10 -16.92
CA GLU A 160 -16.15 4.26 -16.80
C GLU A 160 -16.62 5.67 -17.17
N ILE A 161 -15.87 6.70 -16.78
CA ILE A 161 -16.17 8.09 -17.12
C ILE A 161 -15.97 8.34 -18.62
N GLU A 162 -14.88 7.84 -19.21
CA GLU A 162 -14.60 7.97 -20.64
C GLU A 162 -15.65 7.25 -21.50
N GLY A 163 -16.03 6.02 -21.13
CA GLY A 163 -17.08 5.26 -21.81
C GLY A 163 -18.47 5.92 -21.72
N SER A 164 -18.73 6.69 -20.66
CA SER A 164 -19.98 7.47 -20.50
C SER A 164 -20.03 8.72 -21.38
N LYS A 165 -18.88 9.27 -21.81
CA LYS A 165 -18.81 10.41 -22.73
C LYS A 165 -18.96 10.01 -24.21
N GLY A 166 -18.73 8.75 -24.53
CA GLY A 166 -18.85 8.20 -25.89
C GLY A 166 -20.23 7.63 -26.24
N ARG A 167 -21.22 7.78 -25.36
CA ARG A 167 -22.63 7.38 -25.58
C ARG A 167 -23.53 8.59 -25.68
#